data_AF-A0A7X7LWD5-F1
#
_entry.id   AF-A0A7X7LWD5-F1
#
_cell.length_a   1.000
_cell.length_b   1.000
_cell.length_c   1.000
_cell.angle_alpha   90.00
_cell.angle_beta   90.00
_cell.angle_gamma   90.00
#
_symmetry.space_group_name_H-M   'P 1'
#
loop_
_entity.id
_entity.type
_entity.pdbx_description
1 polymer ?
#
loop_
_entity_poly.entity_id
_entity_poly.type
_entity_poly.pdbx_seq_one_letter_code
_entity_poly.pdbx_strand_id
1 'polypeptide(L)' 'FHDGAANTLTEAVDIMGRLQLGRKFTDDENARIVAFLKTLTGDQPLFRLPILPPSADATPRPKPFD' A
#
# COMPACT_ATOMS: atom_id res chain seq x y z
N PHE A 1 4.20 2.78 6.69
CA PHE A 1 4.30 4.11 7.34
C PHE A 1 3.58 5.13 6.48
N HIS A 2 3.18 6.28 7.04
CA HIS A 2 2.44 7.30 6.30
C HIS A 2 3.31 8.07 5.29
N ASP A 3 4.62 8.04 5.48
CA ASP A 3 5.66 8.72 4.69
C ASP A 3 6.30 7.84 3.60
N GLY A 4 5.86 6.58 3.46
CA GLY A 4 6.46 5.64 2.52
C GLY A 4 7.90 5.22 2.84
N ALA A 5 8.39 5.45 4.07
CA ALA A 5 9.81 5.26 4.40
C ALA A 5 10.31 3.80 4.40
N ALA A 6 9.43 2.80 4.46
CA ALA A 6 9.82 1.39 4.42
C ALA A 6 9.48 0.76 3.07
N ASN A 7 10.49 0.17 2.42
CA ASN A 7 10.38 -0.41 1.08
C ASN A 7 9.92 -1.86 1.10
N THR A 8 10.04 -2.54 2.23
CA THR A 8 9.68 -3.97 2.37
C THR A 8 8.82 -4.22 3.60
N LEU A 9 8.00 -5.28 3.54
CA LEU A 9 7.26 -5.76 4.71
C LEU A 9 8.19 -6.19 5.85
N THR A 10 9.34 -6.78 5.54
CA THR A 10 10.33 -7.21 6.54
C THR A 10 10.89 -6.01 7.33
N GLU A 11 11.28 -4.94 6.62
CA GLU A 11 11.72 -3.68 7.23
C GLU A 11 10.60 -3.05 8.06
N ALA A 12 9.38 -3.03 7.54
CA ALA A 12 8.23 -2.49 8.26
C ALA A 12 7.96 -3.26 9.57
N VAL A 13 8.02 -4.59 9.55
CA VAL A 13 7.82 -5.43 10.74
C VAL A 13 8.95 -5.22 11.76
N ASP A 14 10.20 -5.10 11.33
CA ASP A 14 11.34 -4.84 12.23
C ASP A 14 11.22 -3.49 12.93
N ILE A 15 10.95 -2.42 12.17
CA ILE A 15 10.77 -1.07 12.73
C ILE A 15 9.60 -1.05 13.72
N MET A 16 8.48 -1.70 13.40
CA MET A 16 7.33 -1.78 14.29
C MET A 16 7.64 -2.54 15.58
N GLY A 17 8.32 -3.69 15.48
CA GLY A 17 8.76 -4.45 16.66
C GLY A 17 9.63 -3.61 17.59
N ARG A 18 10.62 -2.90 17.03
CA ARG A 18 11.55 -2.10 17.81
C ARG A 18 10.90 -0.87 18.43
N LEU A 19 10.14 -0.09 17.65
CA LEU A 19 9.61 1.20 18.11
C LEU A 19 8.33 1.08 18.94
N GLN A 20 7.44 0.15 18.60
CA GLN A 20 6.17 0.01 19.30
C GLN A 20 6.27 -0.91 20.51
N LEU A 21 7.13 -1.93 20.45
CA LEU A 21 7.19 -2.99 21.46
C LEU A 21 8.56 -3.09 22.16
N GLY A 22 9.57 -2.32 21.74
CA GLY A 22 10.93 -2.45 22.26
C GLY A 22 11.57 -3.82 21.96
N ARG A 23 11.05 -4.57 20.98
CA ARG A 23 11.46 -5.94 20.68
C ARG A 23 12.24 -6.01 19.38
N LYS A 24 13.36 -6.74 19.39
CA LYS A 24 14.07 -7.15 18.18
C LYS A 24 13.63 -8.56 17.84
N PHE A 25 12.99 -8.75 16.69
CA PHE A 25 12.67 -10.08 16.19
C PHE A 25 13.92 -10.75 15.62
N THR A 26 13.97 -12.08 15.68
CA THR A 26 14.90 -12.83 14.82
C THR A 26 14.41 -12.81 13.37
N ASP A 27 15.30 -13.16 12.43
CA ASP A 27 14.94 -13.25 11.02
C ASP A 27 13.79 -14.24 10.79
N ASP A 28 13.79 -15.37 11.50
CA ASP A 28 12.73 -16.38 11.45
C ASP A 28 11.39 -15.87 12.01
N GLU A 29 11.40 -15.15 13.14
CA GLU A 29 10.19 -14.56 13.73
C GLU A 29 9.58 -13.51 12.78
N ASN A 30 10.43 -12.62 12.24
CA ASN A 30 10.01 -11.63 11.27
C ASN A 30 9.43 -12.29 10.02
N ALA A 31 10.11 -13.30 9.47
CA ALA A 31 9.63 -14.04 8.31
C ALA A 31 8.25 -14.69 8.54
N ARG A 32 7.99 -15.24 9.74
CA ARG A 32 6.67 -15.79 10.11
C ARG A 32 5.58 -14.70 10.18
N ILE A 33 5.89 -13.54 10.73
CA ILE A 33 4.95 -12.40 10.77
C ILE A 33 4.66 -11.92 9.36
N VAL A 34 5.69 -11.73 8.51
CA VAL A 34 5.51 -11.34 7.11
C VAL A 34 4.69 -12.38 6.35
N ALA A 35 4.91 -13.67 6.59
CA ALA A 35 4.11 -14.74 6.00
C ALA A 35 2.63 -14.64 6.42
N PHE A 36 2.36 -14.40 7.71
CA PHE A 36 0.99 -14.16 8.20
C PHE A 36 0.36 -12.92 7.55
N LEU A 37 1.06 -11.78 7.49
CA LEU A 37 0.51 -10.56 6.88
C LEU A 37 0.16 -10.75 5.40
N LYS A 38 0.91 -11.59 4.67
CA LYS A 38 0.60 -11.94 3.28
C LYS A 38 -0.70 -12.75 3.14
N THR A 39 -1.18 -13.42 4.20
CA THR A 39 -2.48 -14.09 4.15
C THR A 39 -3.66 -13.13 4.27
N LEU A 40 -3.41 -11.84 4.54
CA LEU A 40 -4.44 -10.80 4.61
C LEU A 40 -4.80 -10.22 3.23
N THR A 41 -4.12 -10.66 2.16
CA THR A 41 -4.52 -10.32 0.79
C THR A 41 -5.77 -11.10 0.40
N GLY A 42 -6.91 -10.41 0.35
CA GLY A 42 -8.19 -10.96 -0.10
C GLY A 42 -8.49 -10.66 -1.58
N ASP A 43 -9.65 -11.15 -2.02
CA ASP A 43 -10.18 -10.87 -3.36
C ASP A 43 -10.35 -9.37 -3.56
N GLN A 44 -9.82 -8.87 -4.67
CA GLN A 44 -9.98 -7.46 -5.05
C GLN A 44 -11.33 -7.24 -5.73
N PRO A 45 -11.89 -6.01 -5.67
CA PRO A 45 -13.14 -5.69 -6.34
C PRO A 45 -13.07 -6.04 -7.84
N LEU A 46 -14.05 -6.83 -8.29
CA LEU A 46 -14.24 -7.14 -9.70
C LEU A 46 -15.35 -6.25 -10.28
N PHE A 47 -14.95 -5.21 -11.01
CA PHE A 47 -15.88 -4.32 -11.70
C PHE A 47 -15.40 -4.04 -13.12
N ARG A 48 -16.35 -3.75 -14.02
CA ARG A 48 -16.04 -3.39 -15.40
C ARG A 48 -15.41 -1.99 -15.43
N LEU A 49 -14.41 -1.80 -16.29
CA LEU A 49 -13.85 -0.48 -16.52
C LEU A 49 -14.95 0.49 -16.98
N PRO A 50 -15.12 1.65 -16.34
CA PRO A 50 -16.17 2.58 -16.71
C PRO A 50 -15.88 3.22 -18.07
N ILE A 51 -16.91 3.36 -18.88
CA ILE A 51 -16.86 4.19 -20.09
C ILE A 51 -17.22 5.61 -19.66
N LEU A 52 -16.21 6.49 -19.63
CA LEU A 52 -16.42 7.90 -19.34
C LEU A 52 -16.97 8.61 -20.60
N PRO A 53 -17.88 9.59 -20.44
CA PRO A 53 -18.38 10.36 -21.58
C PRO A 53 -17.25 11.23 -22.18
N PRO A 54 -17.31 11.52 -23.49
CA PRO A 54 -16.41 12.50 -24.08
C PRO A 54 -16.72 13.90 -23.52
N SER A 55 -15.70 14.73 -23.38
CA SER A 55 -15.88 16.17 -23.15
C SER A 55 -16.65 16.81 -24.31
N ALA A 56 -17.41 17.87 -24.02
CA ALA A 56 -18.13 18.70 -24.98
C ALA A 56 -17.65 20.15 -24.94
N ASP A 57 -18.25 21.02 -25.76
CA ASP A 57 -17.83 22.42 -25.90
C ASP A 57 -17.85 23.21 -24.59
N ALA A 58 -18.80 22.91 -23.70
CA ALA A 58 -18.91 23.54 -22.39
C ALA A 58 -17.99 22.90 -21.32
N THR A 59 -17.32 21.79 -21.61
CA THR A 59 -16.43 21.13 -20.64
C THR A 59 -15.15 21.97 -20.48
N PRO A 60 -14.81 22.43 -19.26
CA PRO A 60 -13.56 23.15 -19.03
C PRO A 60 -12.36 22.35 -19.53
N ARG A 61 -11.47 22.98 -20.29
CA ARG A 61 -10.26 22.34 -20.80
C ARG A 61 -9.29 22.05 -19.64
N PRO A 62 -8.66 20.86 -19.59
CA PRO A 62 -7.67 20.56 -18.57
C PRO A 62 -6.45 21.48 -18.74
N LYS A 63 -5.89 21.95 -17.63
CA LYS A 63 -4.65 22.73 -17.59
C LYS A 63 -3.58 21.97 -16.81
N PRO A 64 -2.83 21.07 -17.45
CA PRO A 64 -1.86 20.21 -16.75
C PRO A 64 -0.51 20.90 -16.48
N PHE A 65 -0.22 22.04 -17.13
CA PHE A 65 1.11 22.67 -17.11
C PHE A 65 1.11 24.15 -16.72
N ASP A 66 -0.08 24.76 -16.53
CA ASP A 66 -0.25 26.15 -16.11
C ASP A 66 -0.43 26.25 -14.60
#